data_AF-A0A349AWV8-F1
#
_entry.id   AF-A0A349AWV8-F1
#
_cell.length_a   1.000
_cell.length_b   1.000
_cell.length_c   1.000
_cell.angle_alpha   90.00
_cell.angle_beta   90.00
_cell.angle_gamma   90.00
#
_symmetry.space_group_name_H-M   'P 1'
#
loop_
_entity.id
_entity.type
_entity.pdbx_description
1 polymer ?
#
loop_
_entity_poly.entity_id
_entity_poly.type
_entity_poly.pdbx_seq_one_letter_code
_entity_poly.pdbx_strand_id
1 'polypeptide(L)'
;ITTDTALPLEQRLLIVSNELTTWIERHQPDAIAVERVFSQHNVSTVMGTAQAAAVALLAAASAGIPVALHTPTEVKAAVSGSGRANKAQVGAMVARLLRLDAPPKPADAADALALAICHLWRGPAQDRLQAAVARQASTR
;
A
#
# COMPACT_ATOMS: atom_id res chain seq x y z
N ILE A 1 -9.24 1.82 -8.85
CA ILE A 1 -9.06 1.46 -10.28
C ILE A 1 -9.73 0.11 -10.48
N THR A 2 -10.67 0.00 -11.42
CA THR A 2 -11.34 -1.26 -11.73
C THR A 2 -11.03 -1.60 -13.19
N THR A 3 -10.75 -2.87 -13.48
CA THR A 3 -10.49 -3.35 -14.84
C THR A 3 -11.47 -4.45 -15.19
N ASP A 4 -11.86 -4.52 -16.46
CA ASP A 4 -12.71 -5.61 -16.95
C ASP A 4 -11.92 -6.92 -16.95
N THR A 5 -12.51 -7.98 -16.40
CA THR A 5 -11.93 -9.33 -16.34
C THR A 5 -11.88 -10.02 -17.70
N ALA A 6 -12.64 -9.56 -18.69
CA ALA A 6 -12.60 -10.07 -20.05
C ALA A 6 -11.35 -9.59 -20.82
N LEU A 7 -10.68 -8.54 -20.35
CA LEU A 7 -9.46 -8.04 -20.97
C LEU A 7 -8.26 -8.93 -20.67
N PRO A 8 -7.33 -9.08 -21.62
CA PRO A 8 -6.02 -9.69 -21.38
C PRO A 8 -5.28 -9.00 -20.22
N LEU A 9 -4.46 -9.77 -19.49
CA LEU A 9 -3.77 -9.31 -18.29
C LEU A 9 -2.93 -8.05 -18.54
N GLU A 10 -2.16 -8.04 -19.62
CA GLU A 10 -1.29 -6.93 -20.00
C GLU A 10 -2.07 -5.64 -20.25
N GLN A 11 -3.28 -5.73 -20.80
CA GLN A 11 -4.16 -4.57 -21.00
C GLN A 11 -4.71 -4.05 -19.66
N ARG A 12 -5.07 -4.97 -18.75
CA ARG A 12 -5.51 -4.60 -17.40
C ARG A 12 -4.38 -3.92 -16.62
N LEU A 13 -3.15 -4.42 -16.72
CA LEU A 13 -1.97 -3.80 -16.08
C LEU A 13 -1.64 -2.43 -16.70
N LEU A 14 -1.80 -2.27 -18.01
CA LEU A 14 -1.64 -0.97 -18.68
C LEU A 14 -2.65 0.07 -18.15
N ILE A 15 -3.92 -0.31 -17.99
CA ILE A 15 -4.95 0.56 -17.39
C ILE A 15 -4.53 0.97 -15.97
N VAL A 16 -4.09 0.01 -15.15
CA VAL A 16 -3.62 0.30 -13.78
C VAL A 16 -2.44 1.28 -13.81
N SER A 17 -1.47 1.08 -14.70
CA SER A 17 -0.31 1.97 -14.84
C SER A 17 -0.74 3.41 -15.16
N ASN A 18 -1.59 3.58 -16.18
CA ASN A 18 -2.02 4.91 -16.63
C ASN A 18 -2.82 5.67 -15.56
N GLU A 19 -3.72 4.97 -14.85
CA GLU A 19 -4.50 5.56 -13.78
C GLU A 19 -3.63 5.94 -12.57
N LEU A 20 -2.66 5.09 -12.20
CA LEU A 20 -1.71 5.42 -11.14
C LEU A 20 -0.87 6.64 -11.50
N THR A 21 -0.35 6.72 -12.73
CA THR A 21 0.36 7.92 -13.21
C THR A 21 -0.51 9.16 -13.09
N THR A 22 -1.77 9.08 -13.54
CA THR A 22 -2.74 10.20 -13.44
C THR A 22 -2.94 10.64 -11.99
N TRP A 23 -3.03 9.70 -11.05
CA TRP A 23 -3.22 10.01 -9.63
C TRP A 23 -1.96 10.61 -9.00
N ILE A 24 -0.78 10.10 -9.36
CA ILE A 24 0.50 10.64 -8.91
C ILE A 24 0.66 12.09 -9.37
N GLU A 25 0.40 12.37 -10.66
CA GLU A 25 0.47 13.73 -11.21
C GLU A 25 -0.53 14.68 -10.53
N ARG A 26 -1.75 14.20 -10.28
CA ARG A 26 -2.82 15.00 -9.65
C ARG A 26 -2.53 15.32 -8.19
N HIS A 27 -2.07 14.34 -7.42
CA HIS A 27 -1.99 14.44 -5.97
C HIS A 27 -0.59 14.75 -5.45
N GLN A 28 0.45 14.56 -6.27
CA GLN A 28 1.85 14.81 -5.93
C GLN A 28 2.25 14.29 -4.53
N PRO A 29 2.06 12.98 -4.27
CA PRO A 29 2.29 12.46 -2.92
C PRO A 29 3.79 12.45 -2.57
N ASP A 30 4.11 12.72 -1.31
CA ASP A 30 5.49 12.65 -0.81
C ASP A 30 6.03 11.21 -0.73
N ALA A 31 5.14 10.22 -0.65
CA ALA A 31 5.47 8.81 -0.58
C ALA A 31 4.32 7.93 -1.08
N ILE A 32 4.66 6.73 -1.55
CA ILE A 32 3.69 5.70 -1.95
C ILE A 32 3.86 4.48 -1.04
N ALA A 33 2.78 4.08 -0.37
CA ALA A 33 2.76 2.89 0.46
C ALA A 33 2.16 1.71 -0.34
N VAL A 34 2.86 0.57 -0.34
CA VAL A 34 2.41 -0.66 -1.00
C VAL A 34 2.43 -1.82 -0.01
N GLU A 35 1.38 -2.65 -0.02
CA GLU A 35 1.34 -3.85 0.81
C GLU A 35 2.31 -4.89 0.24
N ARG A 36 3.12 -5.49 1.11
CA ARG A 36 4.01 -6.60 0.75
C ARG A 36 3.18 -7.82 0.40
N VAL A 37 3.38 -8.29 -0.82
CA VAL A 37 2.77 -9.52 -1.31
C VAL A 37 3.56 -10.72 -0.77
N PHE A 38 2.88 -11.60 -0.03
CA PHE A 38 3.43 -12.86 0.48
C PHE A 38 2.76 -14.06 -0.19
N SER A 39 3.53 -15.10 -0.52
CA SER A 39 3.00 -16.40 -0.95
C SER A 39 3.53 -17.49 -0.02
N GLN A 40 2.63 -18.30 0.56
CA GLN A 40 3.02 -19.56 1.19
C GLN A 40 2.37 -20.77 0.51
N HIS A 41 1.16 -20.67 -0.04
CA HIS A 41 0.43 -21.85 -0.53
C HIS A 41 -0.45 -21.63 -1.79
N ASN A 42 -0.63 -20.40 -2.30
CA ASN A 42 -1.55 -20.10 -3.41
C ASN A 42 -0.89 -19.20 -4.48
N VAL A 43 0.04 -19.78 -5.23
CA VAL A 43 0.89 -19.05 -6.19
C VAL A 43 0.08 -18.41 -7.32
N SER A 44 -0.96 -19.08 -7.82
CA SER A 44 -1.72 -18.61 -9.00
C SER A 44 -2.51 -17.33 -8.74
N THR A 45 -3.14 -17.18 -7.58
CA THR A 45 -3.89 -15.97 -7.21
C THR A 45 -2.99 -14.84 -6.75
N VAL A 46 -1.90 -15.18 -6.05
CA VAL A 46 -0.92 -14.19 -5.59
C VAL A 46 -0.20 -13.51 -6.76
N MET A 47 0.01 -14.22 -7.87
CA MET A 47 0.74 -13.68 -9.02
C MET A 47 0.09 -12.41 -9.60
N GLY A 48 -1.24 -12.39 -9.76
CA GLY A 48 -1.95 -11.22 -10.28
C GLY A 48 -1.80 -10.00 -9.36
N THR A 49 -1.89 -10.20 -8.05
CA THR A 49 -1.66 -9.13 -7.06
C THR A 49 -0.21 -8.66 -7.07
N ALA A 50 0.75 -9.58 -7.19
CA ALA A 50 2.17 -9.24 -7.30
C ALA A 50 2.48 -8.39 -8.55
N GLN A 51 1.88 -8.74 -9.69
CA GLN A 51 2.02 -7.98 -10.93
C GLN A 51 1.43 -6.57 -10.81
N ALA A 52 0.22 -6.43 -10.24
CA ALA A 52 -0.37 -5.12 -10.00
C ALA A 52 0.44 -4.27 -9.01
N ALA A 53 0.97 -4.88 -7.94
CA ALA A 53 1.87 -4.21 -7.02
C ALA A 53 3.16 -3.75 -7.72
N ALA A 54 3.74 -4.58 -8.59
CA ALA A 54 4.93 -4.21 -9.36
C ALA A 54 4.69 -2.99 -10.27
N VAL A 55 3.51 -2.87 -10.88
CA VAL A 55 3.12 -1.66 -11.64
C VAL A 55 3.11 -0.42 -10.75
N ALA A 56 2.61 -0.51 -9.52
CA ALA A 56 2.64 0.60 -8.57
C ALA A 56 4.08 0.98 -8.15
N LEU A 57 4.95 -0.01 -7.93
CA LEU A 57 6.37 0.23 -7.64
C LEU A 57 7.06 0.94 -8.81
N LEU A 58 6.79 0.49 -10.03
CA LEU A 58 7.34 1.09 -11.25
C LEU A 58 6.87 2.54 -11.40
N ALA A 59 5.57 2.80 -11.27
CA ALA A 59 4.99 4.14 -11.38
C ALA A 59 5.61 5.12 -10.36
N ALA A 60 5.79 4.66 -9.11
CA ALA A 60 6.44 5.45 -8.07
C ALA A 60 7.90 5.77 -8.42
N ALA A 61 8.66 4.76 -8.85
CA ALA A 61 10.07 4.92 -9.24
C ALA A 61 10.21 5.86 -10.45
N SER A 62 9.33 5.75 -11.45
CA SER A 62 9.30 6.64 -12.61
C SER A 62 9.01 8.10 -12.23
N ALA A 63 8.23 8.33 -11.18
CA ALA A 63 7.94 9.66 -10.65
C ALA A 63 9.00 10.17 -9.65
N GLY A 64 10.00 9.36 -9.29
CA GLY A 64 11.00 9.72 -8.28
C GLY A 64 10.44 9.76 -6.84
N ILE A 65 9.32 9.10 -6.57
CA ILE A 65 8.64 9.13 -5.28
C ILE A 65 9.08 7.91 -4.44
N PRO A 66 9.49 8.10 -3.17
CA PRO A 66 9.91 7.00 -2.32
C PRO A 66 8.75 6.04 -2.04
N VAL A 67 9.07 4.75 -2.02
CA VAL A 67 8.12 3.68 -1.73
C VAL A 67 8.38 3.04 -0.38
N ALA A 68 7.32 2.88 0.42
CA ALA A 68 7.34 2.11 1.65
C ALA A 68 6.53 0.82 1.50
N LEU A 69 7.12 -0.30 1.93
CA LEU A 69 6.51 -1.62 1.89
C LEU A 69 6.04 -2.05 3.28
N HIS A 70 4.75 -2.34 3.45
CA HIS A 70 4.18 -2.76 4.75
C HIS A 70 3.58 -4.16 4.66
N THR A 71 3.74 -4.93 5.72
CA THR A 71 3.09 -6.24 5.85
C THR A 71 1.63 -6.11 6.30
N PRO A 72 0.75 -7.07 5.97
CA PRO A 72 -0.63 -7.06 6.46
C PRO A 72 -0.72 -6.98 7.99
N THR A 73 0.21 -7.62 8.70
CA THR A 73 0.28 -7.60 10.16
C THR A 73 0.63 -6.20 10.69
N GLU A 74 1.56 -5.48 10.04
CA GLU A 74 1.90 -4.11 10.41
C GLU A 74 0.73 -3.15 10.19
N VAL A 75 0.01 -3.29 9.07
CA VAL A 75 -1.19 -2.50 8.77
C VAL A 75 -2.26 -2.71 9.82
N LYS A 76 -2.59 -3.97 10.12
CA LYS A 76 -3.56 -4.32 11.17
C LYS A 76 -3.14 -3.79 12.53
N ALA A 77 -1.87 -3.99 12.92
CA ALA A 77 -1.35 -3.52 14.19
C ALA A 77 -1.37 -1.99 14.29
N ALA A 78 -1.03 -1.27 13.22
CA ALA A 78 -1.06 0.18 13.20
C ALA A 78 -2.49 0.71 13.39
N VAL A 79 -3.45 0.18 12.63
CA VAL A 79 -4.81 0.71 12.57
C VAL A 79 -5.68 0.30 13.77
N SER A 80 -5.55 -0.95 14.23
CA SER A 80 -6.44 -1.50 15.27
C SER A 80 -5.73 -1.88 16.57
N GLY A 81 -4.42 -1.64 16.69
CA GLY A 81 -3.61 -2.05 17.84
C GLY A 81 -3.33 -3.56 17.92
N SER A 82 -3.76 -4.36 16.94
CA SER A 82 -3.54 -5.81 16.93
C SER A 82 -3.27 -6.33 15.52
N GLY A 83 -2.12 -6.98 15.33
CA GLY A 83 -1.77 -7.63 14.06
C GLY A 83 -2.69 -8.80 13.67
N ARG A 84 -3.55 -9.26 14.59
CA ARG A 84 -4.50 -10.36 14.38
C ARG A 84 -5.92 -9.89 14.03
N ALA A 85 -6.15 -8.59 13.90
CA ALA A 85 -7.46 -8.06 13.61
C ALA A 85 -8.03 -8.57 12.28
N ASN A 86 -9.35 -8.74 12.24
CA ASN A 86 -10.08 -9.13 11.04
C ASN A 86 -10.42 -7.90 10.16
N LYS A 87 -10.86 -8.14 8.92
CA LYS A 87 -11.14 -7.06 7.96
C LYS A 87 -12.21 -6.08 8.44
N ALA A 88 -13.26 -6.57 9.12
CA ALA A 88 -14.33 -5.72 9.65
C ALA A 88 -13.81 -4.78 10.75
N GLN A 89 -12.96 -5.28 11.64
CA GLN A 89 -12.30 -4.47 12.68
C GLN A 89 -11.42 -3.39 12.07
N VAL A 90 -10.60 -3.73 11.07
CA VAL A 90 -9.75 -2.75 10.37
C VAL A 90 -10.62 -1.68 9.70
N GLY A 91 -11.66 -2.07 8.95
CA GLY A 91 -12.55 -1.14 8.27
C GLY A 91 -13.29 -0.19 9.22
N ALA A 92 -13.77 -0.69 10.37
CA ALA A 92 -14.39 0.14 11.40
C ALA A 92 -13.40 1.14 12.01
N MET A 93 -12.16 0.71 12.23
CA MET A 93 -11.10 1.60 12.73
C MET A 93 -10.72 2.65 11.69
N VAL A 94 -10.61 2.31 10.41
CA VAL A 94 -10.38 3.28 9.32
C VAL A 94 -11.48 4.35 9.32
N ALA A 95 -12.75 3.95 9.36
CA ALA A 95 -13.86 4.90 9.43
C ALA A 95 -13.75 5.82 10.64
N ARG A 96 -13.47 5.26 11.82
CA ARG A 96 -13.31 6.03 13.06
C ARG A 96 -12.15 7.02 12.99
N LEU A 97 -11.00 6.60 12.50
CA LEU A 97 -9.78 7.43 12.42
C LEU A 97 -9.95 8.58 11.42
N LEU A 98 -10.65 8.33 10.33
CA LEU A 98 -10.92 9.31 9.28
C LEU A 98 -12.24 10.07 9.47
N ARG A 99 -12.96 9.82 10.58
CA ARG A 99 -14.25 10.43 10.91
C ARG A 99 -15.31 10.25 9.81
N LEU A 100 -15.36 9.06 9.24
CA LEU A 100 -16.37 8.65 8.25
C LEU A 100 -17.57 8.02 8.96
N ASP A 101 -18.77 8.23 8.41
CA ASP A 101 -20.01 7.65 8.96
C ASP A 101 -20.06 6.11 8.87
N ALA A 102 -19.31 5.54 7.92
CA ALA A 102 -19.24 4.10 7.70
C ALA A 102 -17.87 3.69 7.12
N PRO A 103 -17.50 2.40 7.21
CA PRO A 103 -16.34 1.86 6.50
C PRO A 103 -16.38 2.18 5.00
N PRO A 104 -15.28 2.68 4.42
CA PRO A 104 -15.22 3.03 3.02
C PRO A 104 -15.42 1.79 2.14
N LYS A 105 -16.11 2.00 1.01
CA LYS A 105 -16.44 0.97 0.02
C LYS A 105 -15.86 1.37 -1.35
N PRO A 106 -15.38 0.41 -2.16
CA PRO A 106 -15.30 -1.04 -1.88
C PRO A 106 -14.23 -1.38 -0.83
N ALA A 107 -14.16 -2.65 -0.42
CA ALA A 107 -13.22 -3.10 0.62
C ALA A 107 -11.76 -2.70 0.33
N ASP A 108 -11.36 -2.69 -0.95
CA ASP A 108 -10.01 -2.27 -1.36
C ASP A 108 -9.71 -0.80 -1.02
N ALA A 109 -10.73 0.06 -0.97
CA ALA A 109 -10.56 1.45 -0.53
C ALA A 109 -10.24 1.53 0.98
N ALA A 110 -10.88 0.68 1.80
CA ALA A 110 -10.56 0.57 3.22
C ALA A 110 -9.14 0.02 3.44
N ASP A 111 -8.76 -1.01 2.68
CA ASP A 111 -7.42 -1.61 2.75
C ASP A 111 -6.34 -0.57 2.31
N ALA A 112 -6.59 0.22 1.26
CA ALA A 112 -5.69 1.29 0.83
C ALA A 112 -5.55 2.43 1.86
N LEU A 113 -6.66 2.86 2.48
CA LEU A 113 -6.62 3.88 3.53
C LEU A 113 -5.93 3.36 4.80
N ALA A 114 -6.15 2.11 5.17
CA ALA A 114 -5.45 1.47 6.28
C ALA A 114 -3.93 1.44 6.05
N LEU A 115 -3.51 1.14 4.82
CA LEU A 115 -2.11 1.13 4.42
C LEU A 115 -1.48 2.53 4.48
N ALA A 116 -2.19 3.56 4.01
CA ALA A 116 -1.76 4.95 4.12
C ALA A 116 -1.61 5.39 5.59
N ILE A 117 -2.58 5.08 6.45
CA ILE A 117 -2.52 5.35 7.90
C ILE A 117 -1.32 4.63 8.53
N CYS A 118 -1.12 3.35 8.17
CA CYS A 118 0.03 2.57 8.64
C CYS A 118 1.36 3.27 8.28
N HIS A 119 1.49 3.74 7.04
CA HIS A 119 2.68 4.45 6.60
C HIS A 119 2.86 5.77 7.34
N LEU A 120 1.80 6.58 7.51
CA LEU A 120 1.91 7.86 8.22
C LEU A 120 2.36 7.69 9.68
N TRP A 121 1.90 6.64 10.37
CA TRP A 121 2.23 6.42 11.78
C TRP A 121 3.55 5.69 11.99
N ARG A 122 3.98 4.84 11.05
CA ARG A 122 5.24 4.07 11.17
C ARG A 122 6.41 4.68 10.40
N GLY A 123 6.17 5.39 9.31
CA GLY A 123 7.16 5.98 8.40
C GLY A 123 8.20 6.82 9.14
N PRO A 124 7.80 7.86 9.90
CA PRO A 124 8.76 8.71 10.59
C PRO A 124 9.67 7.99 11.60
N ALA A 125 9.23 6.85 12.17
CA ALA A 125 10.07 6.05 13.05
C ALA A 125 11.04 5.15 12.26
N GLN A 126 10.59 4.57 11.15
CA GLN A 126 11.42 3.75 10.26
C GLN A 126 12.48 4.59 9.54
N ASP A 127 12.13 5.79 9.05
CA ASP A 127 13.06 6.70 8.36
C ASP A 127 14.18 7.14 9.28
N ARG A 128 13.85 7.47 10.54
CA ARG A 128 14.84 7.81 11.57
C ARG A 128 15.80 6.65 11.85
N LEU A 129 15.30 5.42 11.91
CA LEU A 129 16.12 4.23 12.12
C LEU A 129 17.04 3.99 10.91
N GLN A 130 16.51 4.07 9.68
CA GLN A 130 17.31 3.89 8.47
C GLN A 130 18.40 4.96 8.33
N ALA A 131 18.07 6.23 8.59
CA ALA A 131 19.04 7.32 8.59
C ALA A 131 20.14 7.11 9.65
N ALA A 132 19.80 6.60 10.83
CA ALA A 132 20.77 6.27 11.86
C ALA A 132 21.70 5.11 11.44
N VAL A 133 21.15 4.06 10.84
CA VAL A 133 21.93 2.92 10.31
C VAL A 133 22.88 3.36 9.18
N ALA A 134 22.39 4.18 8.25
CA ALA A 134 23.20 4.70 7.14
C ALA A 134 24.37 5.58 7.64
N ARG A 135 24.11 6.46 8.63
CA ARG A 135 25.18 7.25 9.27
C ARG A 135 26.25 6.36 9.91
N GLN A 136 25.83 5.31 10.62
CA GLN A 136 26.77 4.37 11.25
C GLN A 136 27.60 3.58 10.23
N ALA A 137 27.00 3.20 9.09
CA ALA A 137 27.70 2.53 8.00
C ALA A 137 28.73 3.45 7.31
N SER A 138 28.43 4.75 7.17
CA SER A 138 29.34 5.74 6.55
C SER A 138 30.53 6.16 7.42
N THR A 139 30.53 5.81 8.71
CA THR A 139 31.62 6.12 9.67
C THR A 139 32.64 4.98 9.80
N ARG A 140 32.44 3.88 9.06
CA ARG A 140 33.36 2.73 8.98
C ARG A 140 34.03 2.71 7.62
#